data_AF-A0A370F952-F1
#
_entry.id   AF-A0A370F952-F1
#
_cell.length_a   1.000
_cell.length_b   1.000
_cell.length_c   1.000
_cell.angle_alpha   90.00
_cell.angle_beta   90.00
_cell.angle_gamma   90.00
#
_symmetry.space_group_name_H-M   'P 1'
#
loop_
_entity.id
_entity.type
_entity.pdbx_description
1 polymer ?
#
loop_
_entity_poly.entity_id
_entity_poly.type
_entity_poly.pdbx_seq_one_letter_code
_entity_poly.pdbx_strand_id
1 'polypeptide(L)'
;MKRLVRRGFPPLNGPGAPNDEQLGADTSLEGRLTDYSIGRAIIYACFGWSQSERATQMFRDLAAEHKVAVALVSHDSPVPIIRPQ
;
A
#
# COMPACT_ATOMS: atom_id res chain seq x y z
N MET A 1 -7.99 -7.53 4.56
CA MET A 1 -6.81 -6.88 3.94
C MET A 1 -7.05 -6.21 2.58
N LYS A 2 -7.26 -6.92 1.46
CA LYS A 2 -7.24 -6.34 0.09
C LYS A 2 -8.10 -5.06 -0.11
N ARG A 3 -9.33 -5.05 0.41
CA ARG A 3 -10.27 -3.92 0.28
C ARG A 3 -9.89 -2.72 1.15
N LEU A 4 -9.24 -2.93 2.31
CA LEU A 4 -8.81 -1.86 3.21
C LEU A 4 -7.61 -1.11 2.63
N VAL A 5 -6.64 -1.85 2.12
CA VAL A 5 -5.45 -1.33 1.44
C VAL A 5 -5.86 -0.41 0.27
N ARG A 6 -6.76 -0.89 -0.59
CA ARG A 6 -7.22 -0.15 -1.78
C ARG A 6 -8.03 1.13 -1.49
N ARG A 7 -8.58 1.30 -0.28
CA ARG A 7 -9.32 2.53 0.08
C ARG A 7 -8.37 3.66 0.49
N GLY A 8 -7.29 3.35 1.21
CA GLY A 8 -6.27 4.33 1.57
C GLY A 8 -5.36 4.68 0.39
N PHE A 9 -4.99 3.64 -0.36
CA PHE A 9 -4.03 3.66 -1.46
C PHE A 9 -4.68 3.03 -2.70
N PRO A 10 -5.29 3.83 -3.59
CA PRO A 10 -5.98 3.31 -4.76
C PRO A 10 -5.01 2.56 -5.67
N PRO A 11 -5.45 1.52 -6.39
CA PRO A 11 -4.60 0.88 -7.38
C PRO A 11 -4.29 1.87 -8.51
N LEU A 12 -3.02 1.90 -8.95
CA LEU A 12 -2.58 2.70 -10.08
C LEU A 12 -3.24 2.24 -11.39
N ASN A 13 -3.46 0.93 -11.53
CA ASN A 13 -3.92 0.29 -12.76
C ASN A 13 -5.05 -0.71 -12.51
N GLY A 14 -5.82 -0.98 -13.57
CA GLY A 14 -6.80 -2.07 -13.61
C GLY A 14 -8.09 -1.79 -12.82
N PRO A 15 -8.86 -2.84 -12.47
CA PRO A 15 -10.16 -2.67 -11.83
C PRO A 15 -10.08 -1.96 -10.48
N GLY A 16 -10.76 -0.81 -10.38
CA GLY A 16 -10.80 0.04 -9.20
C GLY A 16 -9.76 1.16 -9.17
N ALA A 17 -8.99 1.34 -10.26
CA ALA A 17 -8.18 2.55 -10.43
C ALA A 17 -9.11 3.77 -10.62
N PRO A 18 -8.79 4.92 -10.02
CA PRO A 18 -9.54 6.16 -10.26
C PRO A 18 -9.54 6.54 -11.75
N ASN A 19 -10.65 7.09 -12.25
CA ASN A 19 -10.71 7.68 -13.57
C ASN A 19 -10.28 9.17 -13.55
N ASP A 20 -10.14 9.78 -14.73
CA ASP A 20 -9.69 11.17 -14.85
C ASP A 20 -10.61 12.17 -14.13
N GLU A 21 -11.92 11.93 -14.12
CA GLU A 21 -12.88 12.78 -13.39
C GLU A 21 -12.62 12.74 -11.87
N GLN A 22 -12.36 11.55 -11.33
CA GLN A 22 -12.04 11.36 -9.90
C GLN A 22 -10.70 11.98 -9.54
N LEU A 23 -9.68 11.83 -10.39
CA LEU A 23 -8.37 12.46 -10.21
C LEU A 23 -8.45 13.99 -10.30
N GLY A 24 -9.29 14.52 -11.19
CA GLY A 24 -9.55 15.96 -11.30
C GLY A 24 -10.32 16.54 -10.11
N ALA A 25 -11.21 15.74 -9.50
CA ALA A 25 -11.98 16.15 -8.32
C ALA A 25 -11.18 16.09 -7.00
N ASP A 26 -10.22 15.17 -6.87
CA ASP A 26 -9.35 15.04 -5.69
C ASP A 26 -7.89 14.85 -6.13
N THR A 27 -7.16 15.96 -6.21
CA THR A 27 -5.74 15.98 -6.60
C THR A 27 -4.83 15.25 -5.62
N SER A 28 -5.31 14.93 -4.40
CA SER A 28 -4.55 14.12 -3.44
C SER A 28 -4.53 12.63 -3.79
N LEU A 29 -5.40 12.17 -4.70
CA LEU A 29 -5.45 10.77 -5.12
C LEU A 29 -4.20 10.35 -5.87
N GLU A 30 -3.69 11.21 -6.75
CA GLU A 30 -2.53 10.92 -7.60
C GLU A 30 -1.31 10.52 -6.76
N GLY A 31 -1.03 11.28 -5.69
CA GLY A 31 0.07 10.97 -4.76
C GLY A 31 -0.09 9.68 -3.97
N ARG A 32 -1.30 9.08 -3.95
CA ARG A 32 -1.61 7.82 -3.24
C ARG A 32 -1.77 6.63 -4.17
N LEU A 33 -1.72 6.83 -5.49
CA LEU A 33 -1.78 5.73 -6.45
C LEU A 33 -0.67 4.74 -6.17
N THR A 34 -1.04 3.47 -6.10
CA THR A 34 -0.14 2.41 -5.67
C THR A 34 -0.23 1.26 -6.65
N ASP A 35 0.92 0.84 -7.17
CA ASP A 35 0.99 -0.36 -7.97
C ASP A 35 1.01 -1.60 -7.07
N TYR A 36 0.20 -2.59 -7.42
CA TYR A 36 -0.04 -3.75 -6.56
C TYR A 36 0.21 -5.06 -7.29
N SER A 37 0.97 -5.94 -6.66
CA SER A 37 0.97 -7.37 -6.97
C SER A 37 0.33 -8.13 -5.81
N ILE A 38 -0.83 -8.73 -6.04
CA ILE A 38 -1.64 -9.38 -5.01
C ILE A 38 -1.72 -10.88 -5.27
N GLY A 39 -0.89 -11.64 -4.56
CA GLY A 39 -0.88 -13.10 -4.58
C GLY A 39 -1.68 -13.73 -3.44
N ARG A 40 -1.58 -15.07 -3.33
CA ARG A 40 -2.17 -15.84 -2.22
C ARG A 40 -1.37 -15.71 -0.92
N ALA A 41 -0.04 -15.62 -1.02
CA ALA A 41 0.86 -15.58 0.12
C ALA A 41 1.42 -14.17 0.41
N ILE A 42 1.53 -13.32 -0.62
CA ILE A 42 2.20 -12.02 -0.52
C ILE A 42 1.33 -10.96 -1.18
N ILE A 43 1.31 -9.77 -0.56
CA ILE A 43 0.89 -8.53 -1.18
C ILE A 43 2.12 -7.65 -1.30
N TYR A 44 2.45 -7.23 -2.51
CA TYR A 44 3.45 -6.21 -2.78
C TYR A 44 2.75 -4.91 -3.18
N ALA A 45 3.23 -3.79 -2.65
CA ALA A 45 2.66 -2.47 -2.84
C ALA A 45 3.80 -1.47 -3.10
N CYS A 46 3.78 -0.83 -4.26
CA CYS A 46 4.72 0.22 -4.64
C CYS A 46 3.98 1.56 -4.70
N PHE A 47 4.35 2.48 -3.81
CA PHE A 47 3.70 3.79 -3.64
C PHE A 47 4.77 4.90 -3.66
N GLY A 48 4.34 6.14 -3.87
CA GLY A 48 5.23 7.30 -3.87
C GLY A 48 5.92 7.50 -2.51
N TRP A 49 7.20 7.91 -2.53
CA TRP A 49 7.99 8.13 -1.30
C TRP A 49 7.35 9.15 -0.35
N SER A 50 6.61 10.13 -0.89
CA SER A 50 5.84 11.10 -0.10
C SER A 50 4.79 10.48 0.81
N GLN A 51 4.43 9.20 0.60
CA GLN A 51 3.49 8.46 1.42
C GLN A 51 4.16 7.39 2.30
N SER A 52 5.49 7.32 2.36
CA SER A 52 6.22 6.21 2.99
C SER A 52 5.82 5.95 4.44
N GLU A 53 5.79 6.99 5.27
CA GLU A 53 5.40 6.89 6.69
C GLU A 53 3.97 6.41 6.85
N ARG A 54 3.03 7.04 6.12
CA ARG A 54 1.60 6.71 6.17
C ARG A 54 1.33 5.28 5.68
N ALA A 55 1.95 4.89 4.58
CA ALA A 55 1.82 3.54 4.01
C ALA A 55 2.39 2.50 4.97
N THR A 56 3.58 2.76 5.49
CA THR A 56 4.26 1.86 6.45
C THR A 56 3.39 1.64 7.68
N GLN A 57 2.84 2.70 8.28
CA GLN A 57 1.97 2.56 9.45
C GLN A 57 0.73 1.72 9.13
N MET A 58 0.03 2.03 8.02
CA MET A 58 -1.15 1.28 7.60
C MET A 58 -0.85 -0.22 7.38
N PHE A 59 0.25 -0.55 6.71
CA PHE A 59 0.62 -1.94 6.47
C PHE A 59 1.01 -2.67 7.76
N ARG A 60 1.64 -1.99 8.73
CA ARG A 60 1.93 -2.57 10.05
C ARG A 60 0.66 -2.88 10.82
N ASP A 61 -0.32 -1.96 10.82
CA ASP A 61 -1.60 -2.16 11.52
C ASP A 61 -2.37 -3.34 10.92
N LEU A 62 -2.47 -3.40 9.59
CA LEU A 62 -3.11 -4.51 8.87
C LEU A 62 -2.39 -5.84 9.10
N ALA A 63 -1.05 -5.82 9.16
CA ALA A 63 -0.25 -7.00 9.40
C ALA A 63 -0.44 -7.54 10.82
N ALA A 64 -0.54 -6.67 11.82
CA ALA A 64 -0.86 -7.03 13.19
C ALA A 64 -2.28 -7.62 13.31
N GLU A 65 -3.27 -7.03 12.65
CA GLU A 65 -4.65 -7.53 12.59
C GLU A 65 -4.72 -8.93 11.95
N HIS A 66 -3.99 -9.14 10.85
CA HIS A 66 -4.05 -10.37 10.07
C HIS A 66 -2.96 -11.40 10.43
N LYS A 67 -2.14 -11.13 11.45
CA LYS A 67 -1.05 -12.01 11.91
C LYS A 67 -0.08 -12.42 10.80
N VAL A 68 0.32 -11.45 9.97
CA VAL A 68 1.34 -11.60 8.92
C VAL A 68 2.52 -10.66 9.14
N ALA A 69 3.66 -10.92 8.51
CA ALA A 69 4.84 -10.04 8.57
C ALA A 69 4.84 -8.97 7.45
N VAL A 70 5.53 -7.86 7.69
CA VAL A 70 5.77 -6.79 6.70
C VAL A 70 7.26 -6.70 6.39
N ALA A 71 7.62 -6.67 5.11
CA ALA A 71 8.99 -6.39 4.66
C ALA A 71 9.08 -4.98 4.07
N LEU A 72 9.99 -4.16 4.58
CA LEU A 72 10.20 -2.77 4.13
C LEU A 72 11.34 -2.70 3.11
N VAL A 73 11.08 -3.25 1.91
CA VAL A 73 12.10 -3.53 0.89
C VAL A 73 12.84 -2.31 0.31
N SER A 74 12.32 -1.09 0.55
CA SER A 74 12.92 0.17 0.07
C SER A 74 13.50 1.04 1.19
N HIS A 75 13.58 0.56 2.44
CA HIS A 75 14.14 1.32 3.56
C HIS A 75 15.66 1.11 3.68
N ASP A 76 16.08 0.01 4.34
CA ASP A 76 17.48 -0.25 4.69
C ASP A 76 17.98 -1.60 4.17
N SER A 77 19.30 -1.79 4.23
CA SER A 77 19.96 -3.08 4.05
C SER A 77 20.65 -3.51 5.35
N PRO A 78 20.36 -4.69 5.92
CA PRO A 78 19.40 -5.68 5.42
C PRO A 78 17.94 -5.21 5.53
N VAL A 79 17.08 -5.73 4.65
CA VAL A 79 15.66 -5.36 4.61
C VAL A 79 14.99 -5.62 5.97
N PRO A 80 14.39 -4.60 6.61
CA PRO A 80 13.64 -4.79 7.84
C PRO A 80 12.41 -5.69 7.62
N ILE A 81 12.30 -6.76 8.42
CA ILE A 81 11.11 -7.64 8.47
C ILE A 81 10.45 -7.47 9.83
N ILE A 82 9.27 -6.86 9.83
CA ILE A 82 8.48 -6.58 11.02
C ILE A 82 7.48 -7.73 11.19
N ARG A 83 7.63 -8.50 12.26
CA ARG A 83 6.71 -9.58 12.62
C ARG A 83 5.58 -9.04 13.49
N PRO A 84 4.36 -9.59 13.34
CA PRO A 84 3.22 -9.18 14.15
C PRO A 84 3.45 -9.60 15.61
N GLN A 85 3.01 -8.77 16.54
CA GLN A 85 2.93 -9.10 17.97
C GLN A 85 1.66 -9.91 18.28
#